data_AF-A0A9X5X5A1-F1
#
_entry.id   AF-A0A9X5X5A1-F1
#
_cell.length_a   1.000
_cell.length_b   1.000
_cell.length_c   1.000
_cell.angle_alpha   90.00
_cell.angle_beta   90.00
_cell.angle_gamma   90.00
#
_symmetry.space_group_name_H-M   'P 1'
#
loop_
_entity.id
_entity.type
_entity.pdbx_description
1 polymer ?
#
loop_
_entity_poly.entity_id
_entity_poly.type
_entity_poly.pdbx_seq_one_letter_code
_entity_poly.pdbx_strand_id
1 'polypeptide(L)'
;VGIDTDPGRNPGVLVRHRPRDAAELLASARGGRADELTMVEAVADDTQRLVALNEIYLGTASHQTARYRLGLDEYGGAVEPQASSGVLVGTG
;
A
#
# COMPACT_ATOMS: atom_id res chain seq x y z
N VAL A 1 -5.16 10.04 -12.35
CA VAL A 1 -5.60 9.43 -13.63
C VAL A 1 -4.62 8.32 -13.99
N GLY A 2 -5.05 7.06 -13.95
CA GLY A 2 -4.21 5.93 -14.36
C GLY A 2 -4.55 5.47 -15.79
N ILE A 3 -3.56 5.46 -16.68
CA ILE A 3 -3.69 5.00 -18.06
C ILE A 3 -3.06 3.61 -18.20
N ASP A 4 -3.82 2.64 -18.68
CA ASP A 4 -3.35 1.29 -18.97
C ASP A 4 -2.82 1.22 -20.40
N THR A 5 -1.51 1.16 -20.54
CA THR A 5 -0.82 1.10 -21.84
C THR A 5 -0.78 -0.30 -22.44
N ASP A 6 -1.11 -1.34 -21.68
CA ASP A 6 -1.03 -2.74 -22.13
C ASP A 6 -2.20 -3.58 -21.58
N PRO A 7 -3.43 -3.37 -22.10
CA PRO A 7 -4.62 -4.02 -21.59
C PRO A 7 -4.55 -5.55 -21.67
N GLY A 8 -4.83 -6.20 -20.54
CA GLY A 8 -4.82 -7.66 -20.42
C GLY A 8 -3.49 -8.24 -19.93
N ARG A 9 -2.41 -7.45 -19.85
CA ARG A 9 -1.14 -7.89 -19.25
C ARG A 9 -1.17 -7.88 -17.72
N ASN A 10 -1.85 -6.90 -17.12
CA ASN A 10 -2.01 -6.76 -15.67
C ASN A 10 -3.49 -6.57 -15.30
N PRO A 11 -3.89 -6.80 -14.03
CA PRO A 11 -5.26 -6.59 -13.57
C PRO A 11 -5.78 -5.16 -13.73
N GLY A 12 -4.89 -4.16 -13.80
CA GLY A 12 -5.24 -2.78 -14.13
C GLY A 12 -6.03 -2.02 -13.06
N VAL A 13 -6.04 -2.48 -11.80
CA VAL A 13 -6.89 -1.97 -10.70
C VAL A 13 -6.83 -0.45 -10.54
N LEU A 14 -5.64 0.14 -10.68
CA LEU A 14 -5.39 1.60 -10.56
C LEU A 14 -5.24 2.32 -11.91
N VAL A 15 -5.24 1.59 -13.03
CA VAL A 15 -5.08 2.12 -14.39
C VAL A 15 -6.32 1.80 -15.23
N ARG A 16 -7.39 2.56 -14.99
CA ARG A 16 -8.73 2.23 -15.50
C ARG A 16 -9.04 2.80 -16.89
N HIS A 17 -8.15 3.62 -17.45
CA HIS A 17 -8.39 4.34 -18.71
C HIS A 17 -7.51 3.85 -19.85
N ARG A 18 -7.93 4.10 -21.10
CA ARG A 18 -7.14 3.74 -22.30
C ARG A 18 -6.31 4.92 -22.79
N PRO A 19 -5.18 4.68 -23.50
CA PRO A 19 -4.31 5.76 -23.97
C PRO A 19 -5.01 6.76 -24.88
N ARG A 20 -6.00 6.31 -25.67
CA ARG A 20 -6.78 7.17 -26.58
C ARG A 20 -7.59 8.27 -25.87
N ASP A 21 -7.90 8.07 -24.58
CA ASP A 21 -8.72 8.99 -23.79
C ASP A 21 -7.86 10.02 -23.02
N ALA A 22 -6.53 9.93 -23.10
CA ALA A 22 -5.62 10.68 -22.22
C ALA A 22 -5.77 12.20 -22.33
N ALA A 23 -5.97 12.74 -23.54
CA ALA A 23 -6.07 14.19 -23.75
C ALA A 23 -7.28 14.79 -23.00
N GLU A 24 -8.44 14.13 -23.09
CA GLU A 24 -9.68 14.55 -22.41
C GLU A 24 -9.56 14.40 -20.89
N LEU A 25 -8.98 13.29 -20.42
CA LEU A 25 -8.78 13.03 -18.99
C LEU A 25 -7.82 14.04 -18.34
N LEU A 26 -6.74 14.42 -19.03
CA LEU A 26 -5.81 15.44 -18.52
C LEU A 26 -6.46 16.83 -18.47
N ALA A 27 -7.33 17.16 -19.43
CA ALA A 27 -8.07 18.41 -19.41
C ALA A 27 -9.04 18.49 -18.22
N SER A 28 -9.73 17.39 -17.90
CA SER A 28 -10.66 17.32 -16.75
C SER A 28 -9.96 17.23 -15.39
N ALA A 29 -8.73 16.72 -15.31
CA ALA A 29 -8.01 16.52 -14.06
C ALA A 29 -7.70 17.82 -13.28
N ARG A 30 -7.68 18.98 -13.93
CA ARG A 30 -7.38 20.27 -13.28
C ARG A 30 -8.48 20.78 -12.34
N GLY A 31 -9.69 20.24 -12.41
CA GLY A 31 -10.81 20.60 -11.53
C GLY A 31 -11.75 19.42 -11.20
N GLY A 32 -11.36 18.21 -11.59
CA GLY A 32 -12.11 16.99 -11.33
C GLY A 32 -11.98 16.51 -9.89
N ARG A 33 -12.87 15.60 -9.49
CA ARG A 33 -12.77 14.90 -8.21
C ARG A 33 -11.78 13.74 -8.33
N ALA A 34 -11.05 13.46 -7.27
CA ALA A 34 -10.19 12.29 -7.14
C ALA A 34 -10.75 11.37 -6.07
N ASP A 35 -10.61 10.06 -6.28
CA ASP A 35 -10.87 9.08 -5.23
C ASP A 35 -9.71 9.13 -4.23
N GLU A 36 -10.05 9.27 -2.94
CA GLU A 36 -9.08 9.10 -1.87
C GLU A 36 -8.85 7.62 -1.62
N LEU A 37 -7.59 7.21 -1.60
CA LEU A 37 -7.20 5.84 -1.30
C LEU A 37 -6.46 5.82 0.04
N THR A 38 -6.87 4.92 0.92
CA THR A 38 -6.20 4.68 2.20
C THR A 38 -4.78 4.18 1.95
N MET A 39 -3.82 4.74 2.68
CA MET A 39 -2.41 4.33 2.67
C MET A 39 -2.07 3.66 4.00
N VAL A 40 -1.12 2.73 4.00
CA VAL A 40 -0.49 2.22 5.22
C VAL A 40 0.78 3.01 5.49
N GLU A 41 1.06 3.28 6.76
CA GLU A 41 2.27 3.93 7.22
C GLU A 41 2.99 3.05 8.25
N ALA A 42 4.30 2.91 8.08
CA ALA A 42 5.20 2.38 9.10
C ALA A 42 6.15 3.48 9.55
N VAL A 43 6.26 3.65 10.86
CA VAL A 43 7.20 4.59 11.49
C VAL A 43 8.22 3.78 12.28
N ALA A 44 9.48 3.90 11.89
CA ALA A 44 10.59 3.28 12.62
C ALA A 44 10.95 4.09 13.86
N ASP A 45 11.68 3.46 14.78
CA ASP A 45 12.20 4.05 16.01
C ASP A 45 13.18 5.22 15.75
N ASP A 46 13.84 5.23 14.60
CA ASP A 46 14.66 6.35 14.11
C ASP A 46 13.84 7.46 13.40
N THR A 47 12.51 7.40 13.50
CA THR A 47 11.53 8.31 12.89
C THR A 47 11.40 8.24 11.36
N GLN A 48 12.08 7.30 10.70
CA GLN A 48 11.85 7.07 9.27
C GLN A 48 10.41 6.64 9.02
N ARG A 49 9.80 7.23 7.98
CA ARG A 49 8.41 6.98 7.60
C ARG A 49 8.39 6.31 6.24
N LEU A 50 7.76 5.14 6.18
CA LEU A 50 7.45 4.45 4.94
C LEU A 50 5.94 4.48 4.74
N VAL A 51 5.49 4.99 3.60
CA VAL A 51 4.06 5.07 3.23
C VAL A 51 3.85 4.26 1.96
N ALA A 52 2.86 3.36 1.97
CA ALA A 52 2.54 2.51 0.83
C ALA A 52 1.04 2.48 0.55
N LEU A 53 0.68 2.35 -0.73
CA LEU A 53 -0.71 2.30 -1.17
C LEU A 53 -1.34 0.92 -0.95
N ASN A 54 -0.55 -0.15 -1.10
CA ASN A 54 -1.06 -1.52 -1.00
C ASN A 54 -0.68 -2.13 0.35
N GLU A 55 0.62 -2.39 0.55
CA GLU A 55 1.12 -3.03 1.75
C GLU A 55 2.57 -2.65 2.10
N ILE A 56 2.93 -2.83 3.39
CA ILE A 56 4.29 -2.82 3.91
C ILE A 56 4.62 -4.22 4.45
N TYR A 57 5.75 -4.76 4.02
CA TYR A 57 6.30 -6.01 4.55
C TYR A 57 7.34 -5.72 5.64
N LEU A 58 7.17 -6.37 6.80
CA LEU A 58 8.12 -6.33 7.92
C LEU A 58 8.63 -7.76 8.16
N GLY A 59 9.92 -7.99 7.96
CA GLY A 59 10.53 -9.31 8.14
C GLY A 59 12.05 -9.24 8.19
N THR A 60 12.70 -10.39 8.31
CA THR A 60 14.17 -10.42 8.22
C THR A 60 14.62 -10.30 6.76
N ALA A 61 15.76 -9.64 6.53
CA ALA A 61 16.36 -9.56 5.18
C ALA A 61 16.85 -10.94 4.69
N SER A 62 17.09 -11.87 5.61
CA SER A 62 17.40 -13.26 5.33
C SER A 62 16.15 -14.13 5.26
N HIS A 63 16.24 -15.36 4.77
CA HIS A 63 15.15 -16.34 4.83
C HIS A 63 14.99 -16.99 6.23
N GLN A 64 15.28 -16.25 7.30
CA GLN A 64 15.14 -16.74 8.67
C GLN A 64 13.80 -16.30 9.27
N THR A 65 13.34 -17.06 10.27
CA THR A 65 12.14 -16.73 11.03
C THR A 65 12.32 -15.43 11.81
N ALA A 66 11.48 -14.45 11.51
CA ALA A 66 11.25 -13.27 12.32
C ALA A 66 10.40 -13.64 13.55
N ARG A 67 10.75 -13.05 14.70
CA ARG A 67 9.92 -13.10 15.91
C ARG A 67 9.50 -11.68 16.25
N TYR A 68 8.20 -11.46 16.42
CA TYR A 68 7.63 -10.14 16.65
C TYR A 68 6.40 -10.23 17.56
N ARG A 69 5.93 -9.08 18.05
CA ARG A 69 4.67 -8.98 18.78
C ARG A 69 3.72 -8.10 17.98
N LEU A 70 2.47 -8.52 17.90
CA LEU A 70 1.39 -7.72 17.35
C LEU A 70 0.59 -7.15 18.52
N GLY A 71 0.39 -5.85 18.53
CA GLY A 71 -0.32 -5.16 19.60
C GLY A 71 -0.94 -3.88 19.06
N LEU A 72 -2.09 -3.53 19.61
CA LEU A 72 -2.74 -2.25 19.41
C LEU A 72 -2.44 -1.40 20.64
N ASP A 73 -1.15 -1.07 20.84
CA ASP A 73 -0.63 -0.48 22.07
C ASP A 73 -1.37 0.84 22.43
N GLU A 74 -1.75 1.61 21.42
CA GLU A 74 -2.53 2.84 21.55
C GLU A 74 -4.04 2.62 21.82
N TYR A 75 -4.56 1.42 21.62
CA TYR A 75 -5.97 1.07 21.85
C TYR A 75 -6.19 0.07 23.01
N GLY A 76 -5.14 -0.22 23.79
CA GLY A 76 -5.22 -1.12 24.95
C GLY A 76 -5.52 -2.58 24.59
N GLY A 77 -5.19 -3.01 23.36
CA GLY A 77 -5.42 -4.37 22.88
C GLY A 77 -4.46 -5.39 23.49
N ALA A 78 -4.84 -6.67 23.41
CA ALA A 78 -3.94 -7.76 23.79
C ALA A 78 -2.71 -7.80 22.86
N VAL A 79 -1.54 -8.08 23.44
CA VAL A 79 -0.30 -8.26 22.70
C VAL A 79 -0.06 -9.74 22.43
N GLU A 80 0.11 -10.09 21.16
CA GLU A 80 0.26 -11.47 20.69
C GLU A 80 1.70 -11.73 20.20
N PRO A 81 2.43 -12.69 20.78
CA PRO A 81 3.72 -13.10 20.25
C PRO A 81 3.54 -13.95 18.98
N GLN A 82 4.35 -13.68 17.97
CA GLN A 82 4.29 -14.32 16.65
C GLN A 82 5.70 -14.75 16.18
N ALA A 83 5.74 -15.78 15.34
CA ALA A 83 6.95 -16.25 14.68
C ALA A 83 6.64 -16.74 13.25
N SER A 84 7.21 -16.08 12.25
CA SER A 84 6.98 -16.37 10.82
C SER A 84 8.13 -15.83 9.98
N SER A 85 8.05 -15.84 8.65
CA SER A 85 9.04 -15.13 7.80
C SER A 85 8.95 -13.60 7.96
N GLY A 86 7.77 -13.09 8.32
CA GLY A 86 7.44 -11.67 8.45
C GLY A 86 5.93 -11.42 8.46
N VAL A 87 5.53 -10.16 8.47
CA VAL A 87 4.13 -9.70 8.45
C VAL A 87 3.92 -8.71 7.31
N LEU A 88 2.76 -8.80 6.66
CA LEU A 88 2.27 -7.82 5.69
C LEU A 88 1.17 -7.00 6.36
N VAL A 89 1.28 -5.68 6.29
CA VAL A 89 0.27 -4.73 6.77
C VAL A 89 -0.20 -3.93 5.57
N GLY A 90 -1.49 -4.02 5.24
CA GLY A 90 -2.04 -3.41 4.03
C GLY A 90 -3.40 -2.77 4.26
N THR A 91 -3.90 -2.11 3.22
CA THR A 91 -5.10 -1.25 3.27
C THR A 91 -6.38 -1.91 2.76
N GLY A 92 -6.33 -3.22 2.46
CA GLY A 92 -7.46 -4.03 2.00
C GLY A 92 -7.20 -4.72 0.67
#